data_AF-A0A1S3XA24-F1
#
_entry.id   AF-A0A1S3XA24-F1
#
_cell.length_a   1.000
_cell.length_b   1.000
_cell.length_c   1.000
_cell.angle_alpha   90.00
_cell.angle_beta   90.00
_cell.angle_gamma   90.00
#
_symmetry.space_group_name_H-M   'P 1'
#
loop_
_entity.id
_entity.type
_entity.pdbx_description
1 polymer ?
#
loop_
_entity_poly.entity_id
_entity_poly.type
_entity_poly.pdbx_seq_one_letter_code
_entity_poly.pdbx_strand_id
1 'polypeptide(L)'
;MIIIDSISTLITPILGGGGAQGHALMVSVGFLLKRLAHEHDICILVTNHMVAGEKGTSKPALGESWRGIPHVRLLLSRDRARNISSMSVLRHPHMATGDRIEFEVQ
;
A
#
# COMPACT_ATOMS: atom_id res chain seq x y z
N MET A 1 2.19 13.49 11.11
CA MET A 1 2.07 12.19 10.42
C MET A 1 0.60 11.77 10.46
N ILE A 2 0.05 11.29 9.34
CA ILE A 2 -1.30 10.74 9.24
C ILE A 2 -1.18 9.28 8.83
N ILE A 3 -1.86 8.39 9.56
CA ILE A 3 -1.94 6.95 9.24
C ILE A 3 -3.35 6.64 8.79
N ILE A 4 -3.47 5.98 7.64
CA ILE A 4 -4.74 5.56 7.04
C ILE A 4 -4.76 4.04 6.95
N ASP A 5 -5.61 3.41 7.75
CA ASP A 5 -5.82 1.96 7.79
C ASP A 5 -7.30 1.61 7.56
N SER A 6 -7.73 0.93 6.49
CA SER A 6 -7.08 0.72 5.17
C SER A 6 -7.96 1.38 4.10
N ILE A 7 -7.39 2.04 3.10
CA ILE A 7 -8.20 2.73 2.06
C ILE A 7 -9.09 1.72 1.31
N SER A 8 -8.59 0.52 1.11
CA SER A 8 -9.27 -0.54 0.39
C SER A 8 -10.64 -0.89 0.98
N THR A 9 -10.84 -0.86 2.31
CA THR A 9 -12.15 -1.19 2.89
C THR A 9 -13.22 -0.15 2.55
N LEU A 10 -12.82 1.10 2.34
CA LEU A 10 -13.73 2.19 1.94
C LEU A 10 -14.11 2.13 0.46
N ILE A 11 -13.19 1.68 -0.40
CA ILE A 11 -13.38 1.73 -1.86
C ILE A 11 -13.96 0.42 -2.42
N THR A 12 -13.84 -0.73 -1.72
CA THR A 12 -14.38 -2.03 -2.18
C THR A 12 -15.87 -2.00 -2.59
N PRO A 13 -16.79 -1.36 -1.85
CA PRO A 13 -18.20 -1.29 -2.26
C PRO A 13 -18.40 -0.52 -3.57
N ILE A 14 -17.51 0.43 -3.88
CA ILE A 14 -17.56 1.30 -5.06
C ILE A 14 -16.83 0.65 -6.25
N LEU A 15 -15.84 -0.20 -5.98
CA LEU A 15 -15.08 -0.96 -6.98
C LEU A 15 -15.77 -2.26 -7.44
N GLY A 16 -16.66 -2.84 -6.62
CA GLY A 16 -17.32 -4.12 -6.91
C GLY A 16 -18.32 -4.10 -8.08
N GLY A 17 -18.69 -2.92 -8.59
CA GLY A 17 -19.71 -2.75 -9.64
C GLY A 17 -19.20 -2.78 -11.10
N GLY A 18 -17.93 -3.12 -11.35
CA GLY A 18 -17.38 -3.25 -12.72
C GLY A 18 -17.07 -1.93 -13.45
N GLY A 19 -17.13 -0.79 -12.77
CA GLY A 19 -16.93 0.53 -13.38
C GLY A 19 -15.55 1.17 -13.10
N ALA A 20 -15.02 1.90 -14.09
CA ALA A 20 -13.79 2.71 -13.96
C ALA A 20 -13.88 3.83 -12.89
N GLN A 21 -15.09 4.15 -12.42
CA GLN A 21 -15.37 5.22 -11.46
C GLN A 21 -14.66 5.02 -10.12
N GLY A 22 -14.69 3.81 -9.56
CA GLY A 22 -14.02 3.53 -8.29
C GLY A 22 -12.50 3.70 -8.38
N HIS A 23 -11.91 3.34 -9.53
CA HIS A 23 -10.48 3.54 -9.79
C HIS A 23 -10.12 5.02 -9.93
N ALA A 24 -10.94 5.81 -10.63
CA ALA A 24 -10.73 7.25 -10.78
C ALA A 24 -10.82 7.98 -9.43
N LEU A 25 -11.78 7.60 -8.57
CA LEU A 25 -11.91 8.14 -7.23
C LEU A 25 -10.68 7.79 -6.37
N MET A 26 -10.24 6.54 -6.42
CA MET A 26 -9.04 6.07 -5.72
C MET A 26 -7.78 6.86 -6.17
N VAL A 27 -7.60 7.09 -7.47
CA VAL A 27 -6.51 7.92 -7.98
C VAL A 27 -6.61 9.36 -7.47
N SER A 28 -7.81 9.94 -7.49
CA SER A 28 -8.07 11.30 -7.00
C SER A 28 -7.73 11.44 -5.52
N VAL A 29 -8.16 10.49 -4.68
CA VAL A 29 -7.80 10.43 -3.26
C VAL A 29 -6.29 10.39 -3.09
N GLY A 30 -5.59 9.55 -3.86
CA GLY A 30 -4.14 9.46 -3.79
C GLY A 30 -3.42 10.77 -4.12
N PHE A 31 -3.90 11.52 -5.12
CA PHE A 31 -3.36 12.84 -5.45
C PHE A 31 -3.67 13.90 -4.38
N LEU A 32 -4.87 13.89 -3.80
CA LEU A 32 -5.21 14.78 -2.70
C LEU A 32 -4.33 14.53 -1.47
N LEU A 33 -4.07 13.26 -1.14
CA LEU A 33 -3.15 12.90 -0.07
C LEU A 33 -1.72 13.39 -0.36
N LYS A 34 -1.21 13.22 -1.58
CA LYS A 34 0.10 13.78 -1.95
C LYS A 34 0.17 15.28 -1.77
N ARG A 35 -0.89 15.99 -2.20
CA ARG A 35 -0.96 17.45 -2.07
C ARG A 35 -0.98 17.87 -0.61
N LEU A 36 -1.81 17.22 0.20
CA LEU A 36 -1.88 17.44 1.65
C LEU A 36 -0.52 17.20 2.33
N ALA A 37 0.18 16.13 1.97
CA ALA A 37 1.52 15.82 2.49
C ALA A 37 2.52 16.94 2.18
N HIS A 38 2.50 17.45 0.94
CA HIS A 38 3.39 18.52 0.50
C HIS A 38 3.04 19.89 1.09
N GLU A 39 1.75 20.25 1.11
CA GLU A 39 1.26 21.55 1.59
C GLU A 39 1.48 21.75 3.10
N HIS A 40 1.44 20.66 3.88
CA HIS A 40 1.58 20.72 5.34
C HIS A 40 2.88 20.12 5.88
N ASP A 41 3.80 19.71 5.01
CA ASP A 41 5.06 19.03 5.38
C ASP A 41 4.83 17.83 6.32
N ILE A 42 3.84 16.99 5.98
CA ILE A 42 3.47 15.82 6.78
C ILE A 42 3.71 14.51 6.03
N CYS A 43 4.12 13.48 6.77
CA CYS A 43 4.15 12.11 6.29
C CYS A 43 2.74 11.50 6.29
N ILE A 44 2.37 10.86 5.18
CA ILE A 44 1.16 10.04 5.06
C ILE A 44 1.55 8.58 4.88
N LEU A 45 1.12 7.73 5.81
CA LEU A 45 1.27 6.28 5.76
C LEU A 45 -0.07 5.64 5.44
N VAL A 46 -0.10 4.78 4.43
CA VAL A 46 -1.30 4.04 4.03
C VAL A 46 -1.02 2.56 4.16
N THR A 47 -1.87 1.85 4.90
CA THR A 47 -1.85 0.38 4.92
C THR A 47 -2.69 -0.15 3.76
N ASN A 48 -2.26 -1.28 3.24
CA ASN A 48 -2.98 -1.99 2.20
C ASN A 48 -2.88 -3.48 2.48
N HIS A 49 -3.98 -4.20 2.25
CA HIS A 49 -3.97 -5.65 2.39
C HIS A 49 -3.55 -6.32 1.09
N MET A 50 -3.15 -7.58 1.22
CA MET A 50 -2.79 -8.44 0.10
C MET A 50 -3.97 -9.35 -0.22
N VAL A 51 -4.26 -9.56 -1.50
CA VAL A 51 -5.33 -10.42 -2.01
C VAL A 51 -4.74 -11.51 -2.90
N ALA A 52 -5.54 -12.56 -3.16
CA ALA A 52 -5.17 -13.59 -4.12
C ALA A 52 -5.01 -12.98 -5.52
N GLY A 53 -3.84 -13.20 -6.12
CA GLY A 53 -3.52 -12.89 -7.50
C GLY A 53 -3.73 -14.11 -8.41
N GLU A 54 -3.27 -13.98 -9.65
CA GLU A 54 -3.29 -15.09 -10.60
C GLU A 54 -2.21 -16.13 -10.24
N LYS A 55 -2.45 -17.40 -10.60
CA LYS A 55 -1.48 -18.50 -10.46
C LYS A 55 -0.92 -18.67 -9.03
N GLY A 56 -1.72 -18.40 -8.00
CA GLY A 56 -1.32 -18.55 -6.60
C GLY A 56 -0.38 -17.46 -6.08
N THR A 57 -0.16 -16.39 -6.86
CA THR A 57 0.59 -15.22 -6.38
C THR A 57 -0.27 -14.36 -5.45
N SER A 58 0.37 -13.52 -4.63
CA SER A 58 -0.33 -12.52 -3.84
C SER A 58 -0.09 -11.14 -4.44
N LYS A 59 -1.13 -10.30 -4.48
CA LYS A 59 -1.06 -8.94 -5.04
C LYS A 59 -1.67 -7.91 -4.10
N PRO A 60 -1.24 -6.65 -4.13
CA PRO A 60 -1.86 -5.58 -3.34
C PRO A 60 -3.32 -5.36 -3.77
N ALA A 61 -4.23 -5.15 -2.80
CA ALA A 61 -5.67 -5.03 -3.06
C ALA A 61 -6.05 -3.83 -3.93
N LEU A 62 -5.40 -2.69 -3.71
CA LEU A 62 -5.63 -1.44 -4.47
C LEU A 62 -5.17 -1.52 -5.94
N GLY A 63 -4.46 -2.57 -6.33
CA GLY A 63 -4.12 -2.84 -7.74
C GLY A 63 -3.25 -1.78 -8.43
N GLU A 64 -3.26 -1.81 -9.76
CA GLU A 64 -2.39 -0.98 -10.61
C GLU A 64 -2.73 0.52 -10.53
N SER A 65 -4.01 0.89 -10.37
CA SER A 65 -4.43 2.29 -10.24
C SER A 65 -3.77 3.01 -9.06
N TRP A 66 -3.45 2.28 -8.00
CA TRP A 66 -2.77 2.84 -6.82
C TRP A 66 -1.24 2.71 -6.88
N ARG A 67 -0.71 1.84 -7.74
CA ARG A 67 0.70 1.42 -7.75
C ARG A 67 1.69 2.59 -7.85
N GLY A 68 1.37 3.60 -8.66
CA GLY A 68 2.20 4.79 -8.91
C GLY A 68 1.97 5.96 -7.95
N ILE A 69 1.02 5.82 -7.03
CA ILE A 69 0.65 6.89 -6.10
C ILE A 69 1.70 7.00 -4.98
N PRO A 70 1.94 6.01 -4.11
CA PRO A 70 2.87 6.19 -3.00
C PRO A 70 4.32 6.40 -3.47
N HIS A 71 5.03 7.35 -2.84
CA HIS A 71 6.45 7.58 -3.11
C HIS A 71 7.30 6.35 -2.76
N VAL A 72 6.98 5.73 -1.62
CA VAL A 72 7.65 4.56 -1.05
C VAL A 72 6.65 3.43 -0.88
N ARG A 73 7.06 2.20 -1.21
CA ARG A 73 6.26 0.99 -0.99
C ARG A 73 7.08 -0.05 -0.26
N LEU A 74 6.53 -0.51 0.86
CA LEU A 74 7.14 -1.54 1.71
C LEU A 74 6.20 -2.74 1.75
N LEU A 75 6.77 -3.94 1.72
CA LEU A 75 6.05 -5.18 1.94
C LEU A 75 6.39 -5.70 3.33
N LEU A 76 5.35 -5.86 4.16
CA LEU A 76 5.46 -6.54 5.44
C LEU A 76 5.06 -8.00 5.26
N SER A 77 5.82 -8.89 5.88
CA SER A 77 5.53 -10.33 5.90
C SER A 77 5.88 -10.90 7.27
N ARG A 78 5.09 -11.86 7.76
CA ARG A 78 5.31 -12.49 9.06
C ARG A 78 5.49 -13.99 8.88
N ASP A 79 6.65 -14.49 9.31
CA ASP A 79 6.89 -15.91 9.49
C ASP A 79 6.30 -16.32 10.85
N ARG A 80 5.17 -17.02 10.81
CA ARG A 80 4.48 -17.49 12.02
C ARG A 80 5.24 -18.61 12.74
N ALA A 81 6.06 -19.38 12.03
CA ALA A 81 6.82 -20.47 12.64
C ALA A 81 7.99 -19.95 13.47
N ARG A 82 8.66 -18.90 12.97
CA ARG A 82 9.80 -18.28 13.64
C ARG A 82 9.42 -17.10 14.53
N ASN A 83 8.15 -16.66 14.48
CA ASN A 83 7.65 -15.43 15.09
C ASN A 83 8.42 -14.16 14.66
N ILE A 84 9.02 -14.20 13.47
CA ILE A 84 9.81 -13.10 12.92
C ILE A 84 8.97 -12.35 11.90
N SER A 85 8.96 -11.03 12.01
CA SER A 85 8.42 -10.15 10.97
C SER A 85 9.54 -9.69 10.05
N SER A 86 9.21 -9.42 8.81
CA SER A 86 10.15 -8.94 7.81
C SER A 86 9.54 -7.80 7.02
N MET A 87 10.38 -6.85 6.63
CA MET A 87 9.99 -5.74 5.79
C MET A 87 10.93 -5.69 4.60
N SER A 88 10.39 -5.59 3.38
CA SER A 88 11.18 -5.41 2.17
C SER A 88 10.74 -4.20 1.34
N VAL A 89 11.69 -3.58 0.66
CA VAL A 89 11.44 -2.41 -0.20
C VAL A 89 10.93 -2.87 -1.57
N LEU A 90 9.69 -2.49 -1.91
CA LEU A 90 9.11 -2.69 -3.25
C LEU A 90 9.32 -1.50 -4.19
N ARG A 91 9.51 -0.29 -3.63
CA ARG A 91 9.85 0.93 -4.36
C ARG A 91 10.35 1.97 -3.37
N HIS A 92 11.50 2.58 -3.65
CA HIS A 92 11.99 3.74 -2.93
C HIS A 92 12.86 4.59 -3.87
N PRO A 93 12.86 5.93 -3.79
CA PRO A 93 13.72 6.78 -4.63
C PRO A 93 15.24 6.59 -4.40
N HIS A 94 15.62 6.16 -3.19
CA HIS A 94 17.03 6.10 -2.75
C HIS A 94 17.48 4.74 -2.18
N MET A 95 16.61 3.74 -2.12
CA MET A 95 16.95 2.40 -1.57
C MET A 95 16.77 1.35 -2.66
N ALA A 96 17.57 0.29 -2.61
CA ALA A 96 17.48 -0.77 -3.60
C ALA A 96 16.19 -1.57 -3.41
N THR A 97 15.58 -1.97 -4.52
CA THR A 97 14.40 -2.84 -4.47
C THR A 97 14.85 -4.23 -4.02
N GLY A 98 14.16 -4.81 -3.04
CA GLY A 98 14.51 -6.09 -2.43
C GLY A 98 15.31 -5.97 -1.13
N ASP A 99 15.82 -4.78 -0.76
CA ASP A 99 16.41 -4.56 0.55
C ASP A 99 15.41 -4.99 1.64
N ARG A 100 15.86 -5.88 2.53
CA ARG A 100 15.00 -6.57 3.49
C ARG A 100 15.64 -6.53 4.88
N ILE A 101 14.80 -6.28 5.87
CA ILE A 101 15.16 -6.41 7.28
C ILE A 101 14.21 -7.38 7.98
N GLU A 102 14.71 -8.05 9.01
CA GLU A 102 13.94 -8.92 9.88
C GLU A 102 13.91 -8.32 11.29
N PHE A 103 12.76 -8.40 11.94
CA PHE A 103 12.52 -7.79 13.25
C PHE A 103 11.46 -8.57 14.02
N GLU A 104 11.53 -8.49 15.34
CA GLU A 104 10.51 -9.01 16.24
C GLU A 104 9.60 -7.86 16.66
N VAL A 105 8.30 -8.14 16.75
CA VAL A 105 7.33 -7.20 17.33
C VAL A 105 7.09 -7.69 18.75
N GLN A 106 7.56 -6.89 19.71
CA GLN A 106 7.39 -7.15 21.15
C GLN A 106 5.94 -6.96 21.58
#